data_AF-A0A6B3HB51-F1
#
_entry.id   AF-A0A6B3HB51-F1
#
_cell.length_a   1.000
_cell.length_b   1.000
_cell.length_c   1.000
_cell.angle_alpha   90.00
_cell.angle_beta   90.00
_cell.angle_gamma   90.00
#
_symmetry.space_group_name_H-M   'P 1'
#
loop_
_entity.id
_entity.type
_entity.pdbx_description
1 polymer ?
#
loop_
_entity_poly.entity_id
_entity_poly.type
_entity_poly.pdbx_seq_one_letter_code
_entity_poly.pdbx_strand_id
1 'polypeptide(L)' 'MMFRATARHPALILDDVRGAQKMLSGVARVTALEGSRHLSELVGAPVHLKCENLQR' A
#
# COMPACT_ATOMS: atom_id res chain seq x y z
N MET A 1 -30.86 -8.45 2.66
CA MET A 1 -29.49 -8.98 2.53
C MET A 1 -28.79 -8.80 3.87
N MET A 2 -28.57 -9.87 4.61
CA MET A 2 -28.00 -9.82 5.96
C MET A 2 -26.47 -9.80 5.85
N PHE A 3 -25.82 -8.66 6.14
CA PHE A 3 -24.37 -8.66 6.36
C PHE A 3 -24.10 -9.44 7.64
N ARG A 4 -23.62 -10.69 7.48
CA ARG A 4 -23.30 -11.59 8.58
C ARG A 4 -22.14 -11.02 9.39
N ALA A 5 -22.24 -11.21 10.70
CA ALA A 5 -21.41 -10.66 11.76
C ALA A 5 -19.90 -10.66 11.51
N THR A 6 -19.25 -9.65 12.08
CA THR A 6 -17.80 -9.46 12.24
C THR A 6 -17.12 -10.76 12.68
N ALA A 7 -16.59 -11.52 11.73
CA ALA A 7 -15.62 -12.56 12.04
C ALA A 7 -14.40 -11.85 12.66
N ARG A 8 -13.98 -12.30 13.84
CA ARG A 8 -12.67 -11.93 14.38
C ARG A 8 -11.66 -12.53 13.41
N HIS A 9 -11.10 -11.70 12.54
CA HIS A 9 -10.02 -12.13 11.67
C HIS A 9 -8.85 -12.55 12.56
N PRO A 10 -8.15 -13.65 12.24
CA PRO A 10 -6.90 -13.96 12.92
C PRO A 10 -5.97 -12.73 12.85
N ALA A 11 -5.08 -12.61 13.84
CA ALA A 11 -4.10 -11.54 13.83
C ALA A 11 -3.31 -11.58 12.51
N LEU A 12 -3.29 -10.45 11.79
CA LEU A 12 -2.49 -10.32 10.57
C LEU A 12 -1.01 -10.34 10.93
N ILE A 13 -0.25 -11.20 10.26
CA ILE A 13 1.19 -11.32 10.40
C ILE A 13 1.89 -10.88 9.11
N LEU A 14 3.21 -10.66 9.19
CA LEU A 14 4.01 -10.24 8.04
C LEU A 14 3.93 -11.22 6.87
N ASP A 15 3.79 -12.52 7.15
CA ASP A 15 3.72 -13.54 6.11
C ASP A 15 2.40 -13.47 5.32
N ASP A 16 1.31 -12.95 5.89
CA ASP A 16 0.08 -12.67 5.14
C ASP A 16 0.33 -11.60 4.07
N VAL A 17 1.06 -10.55 4.41
CA VAL A 17 1.42 -9.45 3.49
C VAL A 17 2.38 -9.93 2.40
N ARG A 18 3.39 -10.74 2.76
CA ARG A 18 4.30 -11.38 1.80
C ARG A 18 3.57 -12.35 0.88
N GLY A 19 2.62 -13.10 1.42
CA GLY A 19 1.71 -13.96 0.66
C GLY A 19 0.91 -13.15 -0.36
N ALA A 20 0.31 -12.04 0.06
CA ALA A 20 -0.41 -11.13 -0.83
C ALA A 20 0.48 -10.55 -1.93
N GLN A 21 1.70 -10.10 -1.60
CA GLN A 21 2.68 -9.63 -2.59
C GLN A 21 2.94 -10.70 -3.66
N LYS A 22 3.14 -11.96 -3.25
CA LYS A 22 3.36 -13.08 -4.17
C LYS A 22 2.14 -13.33 -5.04
N MET A 23 0.94 -13.35 -4.44
CA MET A 23 -0.32 -13.58 -5.17
C MET A 23 -0.59 -12.49 -6.22
N LEU A 24 -0.19 -11.25 -5.95
CA LEU A 24 -0.40 -10.11 -6.84
C LEU A 24 0.74 -9.91 -7.86
N SER A 25 1.78 -10.76 -7.83
CA SER A 25 2.89 -10.67 -8.77
C SER A 25 2.40 -10.86 -10.21
N GLY A 26 2.72 -9.91 -11.09
CA GLY A 26 2.27 -9.90 -12.49
C GLY A 26 0.84 -9.36 -12.71
N VAL A 27 0.08 -9.13 -11.64
CA VAL A 27 -1.25 -8.48 -11.68
C VAL A 27 -1.14 -7.02 -11.27
N ALA A 28 -0.57 -6.77 -10.09
CA ALA A 28 -0.35 -5.43 -9.58
C ALA A 28 0.99 -4.88 -10.06
N ARG A 29 1.02 -3.59 -10.41
CA ARG A 29 2.25 -2.87 -10.75
C ARG A 29 2.97 -2.44 -9.49
N VAL A 30 4.30 -2.47 -9.52
CA VAL A 30 5.12 -1.72 -8.56
C VAL A 30 5.12 -0.27 -9.00
N THR A 31 4.30 0.55 -8.35
CA THR A 31 4.21 1.99 -8.62
C THR A 31 5.45 2.73 -8.13
N ALA A 32 5.75 3.88 -8.72
CA ALA A 32 6.91 4.69 -8.37
C ALA A 32 6.80 5.30 -6.96
N LEU A 33 7.97 5.62 -6.40
CA LEU A 33 8.14 6.46 -5.21
C LEU A 33 8.82 7.75 -5.65
N GLU A 34 8.02 8.79 -5.89
CA GLU A 34 8.52 10.05 -6.43
C GLU A 34 8.83 11.04 -5.31
N GLY A 35 9.97 11.73 -5.43
CA GLY A 35 10.33 12.81 -4.50
C GLY A 35 9.48 14.06 -4.73
N SER A 36 9.05 14.73 -3.66
CA SER A 36 8.36 16.03 -3.75
C SER A 36 9.22 17.14 -3.17
N ARG A 37 9.75 18.02 -4.05
CA ARG A 37 10.54 19.18 -3.64
C ARG A 37 9.75 20.11 -2.73
N HIS A 38 8.54 20.49 -3.16
CA HIS A 38 7.68 21.41 -2.43
C HIS A 38 7.37 20.90 -1.01
N LEU A 39 6.97 19.63 -0.88
CA LEU A 39 6.68 19.05 0.44
C LEU A 39 7.93 18.85 1.27
N SER A 40 9.07 18.54 0.64
CA SER A 40 10.34 18.41 1.36
C SER A 40 10.80 19.74 1.96
N GLU A 41 10.65 20.84 1.21
CA GLU A 41 10.92 22.19 1.71
C GLU A 41 9.96 22.58 2.84
N LEU A 42 8.68 22.26 2.70
CA LEU A 42 7.66 22.57 3.70
C LEU A 42 7.86 21.82 5.03
N VAL A 43 8.25 20.54 4.96
CA VAL A 43 8.43 19.67 6.13
C VAL A 43 9.85 19.72 6.71
N GLY A 44 10.83 20.21 5.94
CA GLY A 44 12.24 20.24 6.34
C GLY A 44 12.93 18.87 6.31
N ALA A 45 12.36 17.90 5.59
CA ALA A 45 12.90 16.54 5.45
C ALA A 45 12.50 15.93 4.10
N PRO A 46 13.22 14.90 3.58
CA PRO A 46 12.86 14.27 2.31
C PRO A 46 11.45 13.65 2.34
N VAL A 47 10.58 14.09 1.42
CA VAL A 47 9.23 13.55 1.23
C VAL A 47 9.16 12.77 -0.07
N HIS A 48 8.72 11.52 0.02
CA HIS A 48 8.44 10.65 -1.12
C HIS A 48 6.94 10.31 -1.15
N LEU A 49 6.36 10.34 -2.35
CA LEU A 49 4.98 9.98 -2.61
C LEU A 49 4.93 8.59 -3.23
N LYS A 50 4.19 7.67 -2.60
CA LYS A 50 3.88 6.37 -3.19
C LYS A 50 2.72 6.55 -4.18
N CYS A 51 3.02 6.51 -5.47
CA CYS A 51 2.09 6.88 -6.53
C CYS A 51 1.07 5.78 -6.86
N GLU A 52 0.29 5.31 -5.87
CA GLU A 52 -0.75 4.27 -6.05
C GLU A 52 -1.88 4.70 -7.00
N ASN A 53 -2.05 6.01 -7.24
CA ASN A 53 -2.96 6.53 -8.26
C ASN A 53 -2.59 6.07 -9.68
N LEU A 54 -1.41 5.46 -9.89
CA LEU A 54 -0.96 4.90 -11.16
C LEU A 54 -1.23 3.40 -11.29
N GLN A 55 -1.83 2.76 -10.27
CA GLN A 55 -2.29 1.38 -10.36
C GLN A 55 -3.54 1.34 -11.25
N ARG A 56 -3.40 0.80 -12.46
CA ARG A 56 -4.46 0.69 -13.49
C ARG A 56 -4.40 -0.68 -14.14
#